data_AF-A0A1F5RZH6-F1
#
_entry.id   AF-A0A1F5RZH6-F1
#
_cell.length_a   1.000
_cell.length_b   1.000
_cell.length_c   1.000
_cell.angle_alpha   90.00
_cell.angle_beta   90.00
_cell.angle_gamma   90.00
#
_symmetry.space_group_name_H-M   'P 1'
#
loop_
_entity.id
_entity.type
_entity.pdbx_description
1 polymer ?
#
loop_
_entity_poly.entity_id
_entity_poly.type
_entity_poly.pdbx_seq_one_letter_code
_entity_poly.pdbx_strand_id
1 'polypeptide(L)'
;MAAKDRIIVALDVPSLEQAGPLITSLAYYVWCFKIGLELITAEGGPQAVRFVQERGGQVFYDGKFCDIPNTVGNAAKAAAGLGVQMFNVHASAGVEAMMAAVANKWKALVLAVTVLTSLEENNAHLIFGGSSKAKVLQLARDAKIAGCDGIICSPQELELLGKQKELVGLLKVTPGVRPEWAATGDQKRVMTPAEA
;
A
#
# COMPACT_ATOMS: atom_id res chain seq x y z
N MET A 1 -4.81 14.84 -12.78
CA MET A 1 -3.60 14.03 -12.55
C MET A 1 -3.10 13.49 -13.88
N ALA A 2 -1.82 13.61 -14.15
CA ALA A 2 -1.21 12.93 -15.30
C ALA A 2 -1.05 11.43 -15.02
N ALA A 3 -0.78 10.62 -16.06
CA ALA A 3 -0.58 9.18 -15.90
C ALA A 3 0.57 8.87 -14.92
N LYS A 4 1.67 9.61 -15.02
CA LYS A 4 2.82 9.48 -14.10
C LYS A 4 2.43 9.62 -12.64
N ASP A 5 1.48 10.49 -12.32
CA ASP A 5 1.04 10.77 -10.95
C ASP A 5 0.16 9.64 -10.35
N ARG A 6 -0.13 8.58 -11.13
CA ARG A 6 -0.97 7.42 -10.75
C ARG A 6 -0.19 6.11 -10.69
N ILE A 7 1.09 6.11 -11.04
CA ILE A 7 1.88 4.88 -11.14
C ILE A 7 2.81 4.78 -9.95
N ILE A 8 2.73 3.65 -9.24
CA ILE A 8 3.67 3.26 -8.19
C ILE A 8 4.42 2.03 -8.68
N VAL A 9 5.75 2.12 -8.82
CA VAL A 9 6.58 0.99 -9.23
C VAL A 9 7.06 0.22 -8.02
N ALA A 10 6.80 -1.08 -8.01
CA ALA A 10 7.32 -1.98 -6.99
C ALA A 10 8.79 -2.29 -7.23
N LEU A 11 9.65 -1.98 -6.26
CA LEU A 11 11.05 -2.42 -6.23
C LEU A 11 11.12 -3.78 -5.54
N ASP A 12 10.52 -4.79 -6.17
CA ASP A 12 10.53 -6.18 -5.69
C ASP A 12 11.79 -6.87 -6.23
N VAL A 13 12.95 -6.45 -5.70
CA VAL A 13 14.29 -6.95 -6.04
C VAL A 13 15.08 -7.18 -4.75
N PRO A 14 16.05 -8.11 -4.73
CA PRO A 14 16.69 -8.54 -3.49
C PRO A 14 17.75 -7.57 -2.94
N SER A 15 18.17 -6.56 -3.72
CA SER A 15 19.24 -5.63 -3.29
C SER A 15 19.10 -4.22 -3.88
N LEU A 16 19.77 -3.26 -3.25
CA LEU A 16 19.82 -1.87 -3.75
C LEU A 16 20.56 -1.76 -5.08
N GLU A 17 21.54 -2.63 -5.32
CA GLU A 17 22.27 -2.70 -6.59
C GLU A 17 21.30 -2.96 -7.77
N GLN A 18 20.35 -3.88 -7.59
CA GLN A 18 19.35 -4.18 -8.62
C GLN A 18 18.24 -3.11 -8.69
N ALA A 19 17.93 -2.45 -7.56
CA ALA A 19 16.94 -1.38 -7.54
C ALA A 19 17.43 -0.11 -8.27
N GLY A 20 18.73 0.20 -8.21
CA GLY A 20 19.33 1.43 -8.74
C GLY A 20 19.01 1.72 -10.22
N PRO A 21 19.21 0.75 -11.14
CA PRO A 21 18.87 0.92 -12.55
C PRO A 21 17.39 1.19 -12.79
N LEU A 22 16.50 0.53 -12.03
CA LEU A 22 15.05 0.74 -12.13
C LEU A 22 14.66 2.16 -11.72
N ILE A 23 15.20 2.64 -10.60
CA ILE A 23 14.91 3.99 -10.10
C ILE A 23 15.38 5.03 -11.10
N THR A 24 16.63 4.91 -11.55
CA THR A 24 17.23 5.87 -12.50
C THR A 24 16.44 5.95 -13.81
N SER A 25 15.94 4.81 -14.30
CA SER A 25 15.22 4.74 -15.56
C SER A 25 13.77 5.23 -15.46
N LEU A 26 13.13 5.08 -14.29
CA LEU A 26 11.69 5.26 -14.14
C LEU A 26 11.29 6.49 -13.33
N ALA A 27 12.18 7.12 -12.56
CA ALA A 27 11.84 8.19 -11.62
C ALA A 27 11.09 9.38 -12.26
N TYR A 28 11.36 9.69 -13.52
CA TYR A 28 10.66 10.74 -14.26
C TYR A 28 9.21 10.37 -14.65
N TYR A 29 8.92 9.08 -14.79
CA TYR A 29 7.67 8.57 -15.37
C TYR A 29 6.66 8.07 -14.33
N VAL A 30 7.04 8.02 -13.06
CA VAL A 30 6.23 7.40 -12.00
C VAL A 30 6.09 8.36 -10.84
N TRP A 31 5.01 8.20 -10.08
CA TRP A 31 4.76 9.03 -8.92
C TRP A 31 5.71 8.63 -7.81
N CYS A 32 5.88 7.32 -7.61
CA CYS A 32 6.54 6.79 -6.42
C CYS A 32 7.10 5.38 -6.66
N PHE A 33 8.13 5.02 -5.90
CA PHE A 33 8.62 3.65 -5.79
C PHE A 33 8.16 3.03 -4.48
N LYS A 34 7.66 1.80 -4.54
CA LYS A 34 7.29 1.00 -3.38
C LYS A 34 8.46 0.14 -2.97
N ILE A 35 8.96 0.35 -1.76
CA ILE A 35 9.88 -0.59 -1.11
C ILE A 35 9.08 -1.56 -0.26
N GLY A 36 9.16 -2.84 -0.59
CA GLY A 36 8.45 -3.92 0.10
C GLY A 36 9.29 -4.55 1.22
N LEU A 37 8.69 -5.56 1.87
CA LEU A 37 9.32 -6.29 2.97
C LEU A 37 10.69 -6.89 2.61
N GLU A 38 10.90 -7.31 1.36
CA GLU A 38 12.19 -7.86 0.90
C GLU A 38 13.32 -6.85 1.08
N LEU A 39 13.26 -5.69 0.41
CA LEU A 39 14.26 -4.63 0.55
C LEU A 39 14.33 -4.05 1.97
N ILE A 40 13.18 -3.87 2.64
CA ILE A 40 13.15 -3.35 4.01
C ILE A 40 13.95 -4.26 4.95
N THR A 41 13.85 -5.57 4.77
CA THR A 41 14.50 -6.56 5.65
C THR A 41 15.95 -6.79 5.25
N ALA A 42 16.23 -6.92 3.95
CA ALA A 42 17.56 -7.23 3.44
C ALA A 42 18.56 -6.07 3.63
N GLU A 43 18.12 -4.85 3.36
CA GLU A 43 18.99 -3.65 3.29
C GLU A 43 18.74 -2.68 4.45
N GLY A 44 17.66 -2.89 5.19
CA GLY A 44 17.18 -1.96 6.21
C GLY A 44 16.32 -0.84 5.59
N GLY A 45 15.10 -0.71 6.10
CA GLY A 45 14.13 0.30 5.66
C GLY A 45 14.72 1.72 5.49
N PRO A 46 15.44 2.29 6.48
CA PRO A 46 16.04 3.62 6.35
C PRO A 46 17.06 3.75 5.21
N GLN A 47 17.86 2.72 4.95
CA GLN A 47 18.85 2.74 3.88
C GLN A 47 18.17 2.66 2.51
N ALA A 48 17.18 1.77 2.36
CA ALA A 48 16.39 1.66 1.14
C ALA A 48 15.64 2.95 0.80
N VAL A 49 15.03 3.63 1.80
CA VAL A 49 14.36 4.92 1.57
C VAL A 49 15.35 5.97 1.07
N ARG A 50 16.49 6.15 1.74
CA ARG A 50 17.50 7.14 1.34
C ARG A 50 18.03 6.86 -0.06
N PHE A 51 18.31 5.59 -0.38
CA PHE A 51 18.83 5.19 -1.68
C PHE A 51 17.92 5.61 -2.85
N VAL A 52 16.59 5.50 -2.68
CA VAL A 52 15.60 5.95 -3.67
C VAL A 52 15.55 7.48 -3.74
N GLN A 53 15.49 8.15 -2.59
CA GLN A 53 15.38 9.61 -2.51
C GLN A 53 16.60 10.34 -3.10
N GLU A 54 17.81 9.84 -2.86
CA GLU A 54 19.06 10.38 -3.42
C GLU A 54 19.10 10.32 -4.96
N ARG A 55 18.26 9.46 -5.56
CA ARG A 55 18.11 9.31 -7.01
C ARG A 55 16.87 10.03 -7.55
N GLY A 56 16.27 10.92 -6.75
CA GLY A 56 15.11 11.72 -7.13
C GLY A 56 13.77 10.97 -7.09
N GLY A 57 13.73 9.75 -6.54
CA GLY A 57 12.51 8.98 -6.39
C GLY A 57 11.72 9.36 -5.13
N GLN A 58 10.40 9.26 -5.22
CA GLN A 58 9.50 9.30 -4.06
C GLN A 58 9.29 7.88 -3.53
N VAL A 59 8.97 7.74 -2.23
CA VAL A 59 8.90 6.43 -1.55
C VAL A 59 7.54 6.13 -0.93
N PHE A 60 7.03 4.95 -1.25
CA PHE A 60 5.97 4.25 -0.54
C PHE A 60 6.63 3.16 0.29
N TYR A 61 6.64 3.34 1.61
CA TYR A 61 7.10 2.35 2.57
C TYR A 61 6.00 1.29 2.80
N ASP A 62 6.08 0.16 2.10
CA ASP A 62 5.10 -0.92 2.16
C ASP A 62 5.45 -1.95 3.26
N GLY A 63 5.46 -1.48 4.51
CA GLY A 63 5.81 -2.26 5.70
C GLY A 63 4.64 -3.01 6.34
N LYS A 64 3.40 -2.72 5.94
CA LYS A 64 2.15 -3.35 6.39
C LYS A 64 2.07 -3.51 7.91
N PHE A 65 2.31 -2.43 8.66
CA PHE A 65 2.37 -2.49 10.12
C PHE A 65 1.11 -3.13 10.71
N CYS A 66 1.27 -4.09 11.62
CA CYS A 66 0.17 -4.85 12.20
C CYS A 66 0.57 -5.35 13.59
N ASP A 67 0.28 -4.54 14.61
CA ASP A 67 0.65 -4.79 16.00
C ASP A 67 -0.29 -3.98 16.92
N ILE A 68 -0.04 -3.98 18.24
CA ILE A 68 -0.78 -3.14 19.18
C ILE A 68 -0.59 -1.65 18.88
N PRO A 69 -1.54 -0.78 19.29
CA PRO A 69 -1.55 0.62 18.85
C PRO A 69 -0.27 1.41 19.11
N ASN A 70 0.38 1.22 20.27
CA ASN A 70 1.62 1.92 20.58
C ASN A 70 2.77 1.51 19.65
N THR A 71 2.90 0.21 19.36
CA THR A 71 3.92 -0.30 18.43
C THR A 71 3.70 0.24 17.02
N VAL A 72 2.45 0.20 16.54
CA VAL A 72 2.07 0.74 15.23
C VAL A 72 2.33 2.25 15.15
N GLY A 73 1.99 3.02 16.19
CA GLY A 73 2.26 4.46 16.25
C GLY A 73 3.76 4.77 16.19
N ASN A 74 4.60 4.00 16.90
CA ASN A 74 6.06 4.18 16.87
C ASN A 74 6.66 3.79 15.51
N ALA A 75 6.19 2.71 14.89
CA ALA A 75 6.59 2.32 13.54
C ALA A 75 6.18 3.38 12.51
N ALA A 76 4.97 3.91 12.61
CA ALA A 76 4.47 5.01 11.77
C ALA A 76 5.34 6.27 11.92
N LYS A 77 5.67 6.67 13.15
CA LYS A 77 6.56 7.80 13.43
C LYS A 77 7.94 7.60 12.79
N ALA A 78 8.51 6.41 12.92
CA ALA A 78 9.79 6.07 12.31
C ALA A 78 9.73 6.13 10.77
N ALA A 79 8.72 5.53 10.15
CA ALA A 79 8.56 5.55 8.68
C ALA A 79 8.32 6.97 8.15
N ALA A 80 7.39 7.72 8.76
CA ALA A 80 7.12 9.11 8.41
C ALA A 80 8.35 10.01 8.58
N GLY A 81 9.17 9.74 9.61
CA GLY A 81 10.42 10.44 9.87
C GLY A 81 11.49 10.33 8.78
N LEU A 82 11.39 9.32 7.91
CA LEU A 82 12.25 9.16 6.74
C LEU A 82 11.80 10.03 5.55
N GLY A 83 10.71 10.79 5.68
CA GLY A 83 10.21 11.67 4.61
C GLY A 83 9.55 10.94 3.44
N VAL A 84 8.96 9.77 3.70
CA VAL A 84 8.23 8.98 2.71
C VAL A 84 6.92 9.67 2.30
N GLN A 85 6.46 9.46 1.07
CA GLN A 85 5.19 10.01 0.57
C GLN A 85 4.01 9.27 1.18
N MET A 86 4.17 7.97 1.43
CA MET A 86 3.14 7.15 2.06
C MET A 86 3.73 5.93 2.75
N PHE A 87 2.98 5.38 3.70
CA PHE A 87 3.21 4.07 4.29
C PHE A 87 1.87 3.39 4.58
N ASN A 88 1.91 2.13 4.99
CA ASN A 88 0.68 1.38 5.25
C ASN A 88 0.67 0.59 6.57
N VAL A 89 -0.57 0.33 6.99
CA VAL A 89 -0.95 -0.42 8.18
C VAL A 89 -2.01 -1.45 7.77
N HIS A 90 -2.07 -2.62 8.40
CA HIS A 90 -3.19 -3.54 8.19
C HIS A 90 -4.44 -3.01 8.89
N ALA A 91 -5.56 -2.92 8.17
CA ALA A 91 -6.84 -2.55 8.76
C ALA A 91 -7.30 -3.56 9.83
N SER A 92 -6.88 -4.82 9.67
CA SER A 92 -7.11 -5.90 10.64
C SER A 92 -6.40 -5.69 11.98
N ALA A 93 -5.48 -4.72 12.11
CA ALA A 93 -4.88 -4.32 13.39
C ALA A 93 -5.88 -3.55 14.28
N GLY A 94 -7.04 -3.18 13.74
CA GLY A 94 -8.09 -2.46 14.46
C GLY A 94 -8.02 -0.94 14.31
N VAL A 95 -9.14 -0.28 14.59
CA VAL A 95 -9.31 1.17 14.43
C VAL A 95 -8.30 1.94 15.28
N GLU A 96 -8.07 1.53 16.53
CA GLU A 96 -7.16 2.23 17.44
C GLU A 96 -5.70 2.20 16.95
N ALA A 97 -5.27 1.07 16.39
CA ALA A 97 -3.92 0.95 15.82
C ALA A 97 -3.76 1.83 14.57
N MET A 98 -4.77 1.86 13.70
CA MET A 98 -4.78 2.78 12.55
C MET A 98 -4.79 4.25 12.98
N MET A 99 -5.57 4.62 14.01
CA MET A 99 -5.56 5.98 14.56
C MET A 99 -4.19 6.35 15.11
N ALA A 100 -3.50 5.42 15.78
CA ALA A 100 -2.14 5.64 16.27
C ALA A 100 -1.15 5.88 15.12
N ALA A 101 -1.29 5.16 14.00
CA ALA A 101 -0.51 5.42 12.79
C ALA A 101 -0.80 6.81 12.21
N VAL A 102 -2.08 7.16 12.06
CA VAL A 102 -2.53 8.46 11.52
C VAL A 102 -2.04 9.62 12.37
N ALA A 103 -2.08 9.49 13.71
CA ALA A 103 -1.58 10.52 14.63
C ALA A 103 -0.06 10.79 14.47
N ASN A 104 0.69 9.81 13.95
CA ASN A 104 2.15 9.87 13.77
C ASN A 104 2.59 9.99 12.30
N LYS A 105 1.66 10.23 11.37
CA LYS A 105 1.95 10.22 9.92
C LYS A 105 2.72 11.44 9.40
N TRP A 106 2.72 12.53 10.15
CA TRP A 106 3.27 13.83 9.75
C TRP A 106 2.70 14.28 8.39
N LYS A 107 3.54 14.34 7.34
CA LYS A 107 3.14 14.70 5.97
C LYS A 107 2.87 13.48 5.08
N ALA A 108 3.17 12.26 5.54
CA ALA A 108 2.97 11.05 4.77
C ALA A 108 1.49 10.66 4.74
N LEU A 109 1.06 10.03 3.65
CA LEU A 109 -0.26 9.40 3.57
C LEU A 109 -0.24 8.04 4.27
N VAL A 110 -1.32 7.71 4.99
CA VAL A 110 -1.51 6.40 5.60
C VAL A 110 -2.54 5.61 4.81
N LEU A 111 -2.13 4.46 4.31
CA LEU A 111 -3.00 3.52 3.61
C LEU A 111 -3.31 2.31 4.49
N ALA A 112 -4.59 1.94 4.59
CA ALA A 112 -4.99 0.74 5.29
C ALA A 112 -5.11 -0.45 4.32
N VAL A 113 -4.31 -1.50 4.54
CA VAL A 113 -4.44 -2.75 3.79
C VAL A 113 -5.71 -3.46 4.24
N THR A 114 -6.63 -3.69 3.28
CA THR A 114 -7.88 -4.41 3.54
C THR A 114 -7.63 -5.93 3.52
N VAL A 115 -8.11 -6.64 2.50
CA VAL A 115 -7.83 -8.07 2.30
C VAL A 115 -6.73 -8.22 1.24
N LEU A 116 -5.69 -9.00 1.54
CA LEU A 116 -4.58 -9.23 0.61
C LEU A 116 -5.09 -9.80 -0.73
N THR A 117 -4.56 -9.31 -1.85
CA THR A 117 -4.97 -9.75 -3.20
C THR A 117 -4.77 -11.25 -3.45
N SER A 118 -3.85 -11.87 -2.71
CA SER A 118 -3.55 -13.31 -2.73
C SER A 118 -4.50 -14.19 -1.92
N LEU A 119 -5.30 -13.63 -1.00
CA LEU A 119 -6.25 -14.40 -0.19
C LEU A 119 -7.47 -14.82 -1.01
N GLU A 120 -7.72 -16.13 -1.02
CA GLU A 120 -8.92 -16.74 -1.60
C GLU A 120 -10.12 -16.68 -0.64
N GLU A 121 -11.31 -16.89 -1.18
CA GLU A 121 -12.58 -16.79 -0.46
C GLU A 121 -12.62 -17.70 0.77
N ASN A 122 -12.15 -18.94 0.67
CA ASN A 122 -12.11 -19.88 1.78
C ASN A 122 -11.24 -19.37 2.94
N ASN A 123 -10.08 -18.78 2.63
CA ASN A 123 -9.22 -18.20 3.66
C ASN A 123 -9.84 -16.94 4.27
N ALA A 124 -10.58 -16.14 3.49
CA ALA A 124 -11.33 -15.01 4.04
C ALA A 124 -12.37 -15.48 5.07
N HIS A 125 -13.08 -16.57 4.78
CA HIS A 125 -14.00 -17.18 5.75
C HIS A 125 -13.29 -17.68 7.01
N LEU A 126 -12.13 -18.34 6.87
CA LEU A 126 -11.37 -18.85 8.02
C LEU A 126 -10.81 -17.73 8.91
N ILE A 127 -10.26 -16.67 8.30
CA ILE A 127 -9.58 -15.60 9.03
C ILE A 127 -10.57 -14.57 9.57
N PHE A 128 -11.62 -14.25 8.80
CA PHE A 128 -12.52 -13.13 9.09
C PHE A 128 -13.97 -13.55 9.39
N GLY A 129 -14.30 -14.84 9.29
CA GLY A 129 -15.65 -15.34 9.54
C GLY A 129 -16.67 -14.96 8.46
N GLY A 130 -16.23 -14.50 7.28
CA GLY A 130 -17.13 -14.03 6.24
C GLY A 130 -16.45 -13.83 4.88
N SER A 131 -17.25 -13.41 3.90
CA SER A 131 -16.75 -13.24 2.53
C SER A 131 -15.68 -12.16 2.42
N SER A 132 -14.77 -12.31 1.45
CA SER A 132 -13.72 -11.32 1.17
C SER A 132 -14.32 -9.95 0.88
N LYS A 133 -15.38 -9.90 0.05
CA LYS A 133 -16.07 -8.65 -0.32
C LYS A 133 -16.67 -7.94 0.89
N ALA A 134 -17.37 -8.67 1.77
CA ALA A 134 -17.95 -8.09 2.97
C ALA A 134 -16.87 -7.54 3.89
N LYS A 135 -15.76 -8.28 4.03
CA LYS A 135 -14.65 -7.85 4.89
C LYS A 135 -13.91 -6.64 4.35
N VAL A 136 -13.67 -6.56 3.04
CA VAL A 136 -13.06 -5.39 2.39
C VAL A 136 -13.89 -4.14 2.65
N LEU A 137 -15.21 -4.23 2.48
CA LEU A 137 -16.11 -3.11 2.75
C LEU A 137 -16.08 -2.66 4.22
N GLN A 138 -16.09 -3.63 5.15
CA GLN A 138 -15.95 -3.33 6.58
C GLN A 138 -14.63 -2.62 6.87
N LEU A 139 -13.50 -3.20 6.46
CA LEU A 139 -12.16 -2.67 6.72
C LEU A 139 -11.94 -1.29 6.06
N ALA A 140 -12.57 -1.03 4.92
CA ALA A 140 -12.56 0.29 4.29
C ALA A 140 -13.30 1.35 5.12
N ARG A 141 -14.43 0.97 5.74
CA ARG A 141 -15.15 1.85 6.69
C ARG A 141 -14.33 2.08 7.95
N ASP A 142 -13.71 1.04 8.49
CA ASP A 142 -12.83 1.15 9.66
C ASP A 142 -11.65 2.08 9.40
N ALA A 143 -11.03 2.00 8.21
CA ALA A 143 -9.97 2.90 7.77
C ALA A 143 -10.45 4.36 7.68
N LYS A 144 -11.66 4.60 7.18
CA LYS A 144 -12.27 5.93 7.13
C LYS A 144 -12.51 6.48 8.54
N ILE A 145 -13.02 5.66 9.46
CA ILE A 145 -13.22 6.03 10.87
C ILE A 145 -11.87 6.39 11.52
N ALA A 146 -10.83 5.61 11.27
CA ALA A 146 -9.50 5.86 11.81
C ALA A 146 -8.79 7.10 11.23
N GLY A 147 -9.34 7.71 10.17
CA GLY A 147 -8.75 8.86 9.50
C GLY A 147 -7.60 8.53 8.55
N CYS A 148 -7.52 7.28 8.07
CA CYS A 148 -6.57 6.92 7.01
C CYS A 148 -6.88 7.70 5.73
N ASP A 149 -5.83 8.04 4.97
CA ASP A 149 -5.96 8.79 3.72
C ASP A 149 -6.47 7.89 2.58
N GLY A 150 -6.23 6.59 2.68
CA GLY A 150 -6.64 5.62 1.69
C GLY A 150 -6.64 4.18 2.17
N ILE A 151 -6.94 3.30 1.22
CA ILE A 151 -6.93 1.85 1.39
C ILE A 151 -6.14 1.19 0.27
N ILE A 152 -5.62 0.01 0.58
CA ILE A 152 -5.09 -0.94 -0.40
C ILE A 152 -6.12 -2.04 -0.58
N CYS A 153 -6.56 -2.23 -1.82
CA CYS A 153 -7.62 -3.15 -2.20
C CYS A 153 -7.34 -3.75 -3.59
N SER A 154 -8.01 -4.85 -3.92
CA SER A 154 -7.96 -5.43 -5.27
C SER A 154 -8.64 -4.50 -6.27
N PRO A 155 -8.17 -4.43 -7.53
CA PRO A 155 -8.86 -3.67 -8.55
C PRO A 155 -10.31 -4.17 -8.80
N GLN A 156 -10.60 -5.45 -8.52
CA GLN A 156 -11.94 -6.02 -8.60
C GLN A 156 -12.94 -5.47 -7.57
N GLU A 157 -12.45 -4.81 -6.52
CA GLU A 157 -13.28 -4.22 -5.46
C GLU A 157 -13.60 -2.74 -5.72
N LEU A 158 -13.00 -2.12 -6.74
CA LEU A 158 -13.15 -0.70 -7.04
C LEU A 158 -14.61 -0.32 -7.30
N GLU A 159 -15.37 -1.12 -8.05
CA GLU A 159 -16.78 -0.84 -8.33
C GLU A 159 -17.62 -0.90 -7.05
N LEU A 160 -17.44 -1.94 -6.24
CA LEU A 160 -18.15 -2.10 -4.96
C LEU A 160 -17.88 -0.92 -4.03
N LEU A 161 -16.62 -0.55 -3.88
CA LEU A 161 -16.17 0.54 -3.00
C LEU A 161 -16.58 1.91 -3.55
N GLY A 162 -16.60 2.09 -4.87
CA GLY A 162 -17.00 3.32 -5.54
C GLY A 162 -18.49 3.65 -5.39
N LYS A 163 -19.35 2.63 -5.18
CA LYS A 163 -20.79 2.81 -4.91
C LYS A 163 -21.09 3.30 -3.49
N GLN A 164 -20.12 3.28 -2.58
CA GLN A 164 -20.30 3.66 -1.18
C GLN A 164 -20.03 5.15 -0.99
N LYS A 165 -21.08 5.93 -0.72
CA LYS A 165 -20.97 7.39 -0.55
C LYS A 165 -20.08 7.77 0.64
N GLU A 166 -20.08 6.96 1.70
CA GLU A 166 -19.26 7.15 2.88
C GLU A 166 -17.74 6.99 2.61
N LEU A 167 -17.37 6.33 1.52
CA LEU A 167 -15.97 6.10 1.12
C LEU A 167 -15.47 7.14 0.09
N VAL A 168 -16.27 8.15 -0.22
CA VAL A 168 -15.84 9.27 -1.08
C VAL A 168 -14.65 9.99 -0.43
N GLY A 169 -13.68 10.33 -1.27
CA GLY A 169 -12.41 10.96 -0.86
C GLY A 169 -11.37 10.01 -0.26
N LEU A 170 -11.71 8.73 0.00
CA LEU A 170 -10.74 7.72 0.42
C LEU A 170 -9.95 7.24 -0.81
N LEU A 171 -8.62 7.46 -0.79
CA LEU A 171 -7.73 7.01 -1.86
C LEU A 171 -7.78 5.48 -1.99
N LYS A 172 -7.73 4.97 -3.22
CA LYS A 172 -7.72 3.53 -3.51
C LYS A 172 -6.44 3.23 -4.25
N VAL A 173 -5.53 2.50 -3.60
CA VAL A 173 -4.27 2.05 -4.22
C VAL A 173 -4.40 0.57 -4.51
N THR A 174 -4.35 0.21 -5.79
CA THR A 174 -4.63 -1.16 -6.24
C THR A 174 -3.35 -1.83 -6.77
N PRO A 175 -2.76 -2.79 -6.03
CA PRO A 175 -1.75 -3.68 -6.59
C PRO A 175 -2.38 -4.63 -7.62
N GLY A 176 -1.53 -5.38 -8.33
CA GLY A 176 -2.02 -6.35 -9.33
C GLY A 176 -2.44 -5.72 -10.66
N VAL A 177 -2.07 -4.46 -10.94
CA VAL A 177 -2.28 -3.85 -12.25
C VAL A 177 -1.21 -4.37 -13.23
N ARG A 178 -1.64 -4.98 -14.33
CA ARG A 178 -0.75 -5.59 -15.34
C ARG A 178 -1.15 -5.13 -16.73
N PRO A 179 -0.23 -4.57 -17.53
CA PRO A 179 -0.48 -4.37 -18.96
C PRO A 179 -0.79 -5.69 -19.66
N GLU A 180 -1.53 -5.66 -20.77
CA GLU A 180 -1.96 -6.86 -21.51
C GLU A 180 -0.79 -7.78 -21.92
N TRP A 181 0.40 -7.19 -22.13
CA TRP A 181 1.60 -7.91 -22.54
C TRP A 181 2.40 -8.51 -21.37
N ALA A 182 2.02 -8.25 -20.11
CA ALA A 182 2.76 -8.67 -18.92
C ALA A 182 2.20 -9.97 -18.31
N ALA A 183 3.10 -10.84 -17.83
CA ALA A 183 2.71 -12.06 -17.13
C ALA A 183 2.03 -11.77 -15.76
N THR A 184 1.10 -12.63 -15.36
CA THR A 184 0.28 -12.49 -14.15
C THR A 184 1.07 -12.71 -12.85
N GLY A 185 1.99 -13.68 -12.82
CA GLY A 185 2.81 -14.01 -11.64
C GLY A 185 2.00 -14.62 -10.49
N ASP A 186 2.30 -14.21 -9.26
CA ASP A 186 1.61 -14.61 -8.01
C ASP A 186 0.29 -13.84 -7.75
N GLN A 187 0.03 -12.79 -8.53
CA GLN A 187 -1.17 -11.96 -8.40
C GLN A 187 -2.39 -12.64 -9.03
N LYS A 188 -3.36 -13.01 -8.18
CA LYS A 188 -4.59 -13.69 -8.61
C LYS A 188 -5.69 -12.76 -9.13
N ARG A 189 -5.67 -11.49 -8.73
CA ARG A 189 -6.74 -10.51 -9.02
C ARG A 189 -6.17 -9.30 -9.75
N VAL A 190 -6.07 -9.40 -11.08
CA VAL A 190 -5.44 -8.39 -11.94
C VAL A 190 -6.45 -7.62 -12.79
N MET A 191 -6.11 -6.38 -13.15
CA MET A 191 -6.78 -5.55 -14.17
C MET A 191 -5.71 -4.80 -14.98
N THR A 192 -6.06 -4.33 -16.18
CA THR A 192 -5.16 -3.49 -16.99
C THR A 192 -5.09 -2.06 -16.45
N PRO A 193 -4.04 -1.28 -16.76
CA PRO A 193 -3.96 0.12 -16.36
C PRO A 193 -5.10 1.02 -16.88
N ALA A 194 -5.79 0.63 -17.96
CA ALA A 194 -6.91 1.40 -18.51
C ALA A 194 -8.23 1.11 -17.79
N GLU A 195 -8.37 -0.10 -17.22
CA GLU A 195 -9.57 -0.52 -16.50
C GLU A 195 -9.56 -0.12 -15.01
N ALA A 196 -8.37 0.11 -14.44
CA ALA A 196 -8.15 0.53 -13.05
C ALA A 196 -8.14 2.06 -12.88
#